data_AF-A0A967UHY6-F1
#
_entry.id   AF-A0A967UHY6-F1
#
_cell.length_a   1.000
_cell.length_b   1.000
_cell.length_c   1.000
_cell.angle_alpha   90.00
_cell.angle_beta   90.00
_cell.angle_gamma   90.00
#
_symmetry.space_group_name_H-M   'P 1'
#
loop_
_entity.id
_entity.type
_entity.pdbx_description
1 polymer ?
#
loop_
_entity_poly.entity_id
_entity_poly.type
_entity_poly.pdbx_seq_one_letter_code
_entity_poly.pdbx_strand_id
1 'polypeptide(L)'
;MQRFIIRLFIIFAFTTFTFAENKEEMSRLTVLFTNDVHGGIVPQKAEFLNPEFPPMLGGAASAAGIIKGVRDRAEKQGFSVLLIDGGDIF
;
A
#
# COMPACT_ATOMS: atom_id res chain seq x y z
N MET A 1 -34.77 46.97 -0.70
CA MET A 1 -33.37 46.51 -0.47
C MET A 1 -33.26 45.37 0.54
N GLN A 2 -33.85 45.47 1.75
CA GLN A 2 -33.70 44.46 2.81
C GLN A 2 -34.07 43.02 2.41
N ARG A 3 -35.19 42.83 1.67
CA ARG A 3 -35.60 41.50 1.16
C ARG A 3 -34.64 40.90 0.12
N PHE A 4 -33.90 41.75 -0.60
CA PHE A 4 -32.90 41.33 -1.58
C PHE A 4 -31.62 40.86 -0.88
N ILE A 5 -31.20 41.57 0.16
CA ILE A 5 -30.05 41.22 1.01
C ILE A 5 -30.29 39.88 1.71
N ILE A 6 -31.48 39.64 2.26
CA ILE A 6 -31.83 38.37 2.92
C ILE A 6 -31.76 37.20 1.93
N ARG A 7 -32.28 37.37 0.71
CA ARG A 7 -32.20 36.33 -0.34
C ARG A 7 -30.75 36.03 -0.73
N LEU A 8 -29.92 37.06 -0.86
CA LEU A 8 -28.49 36.91 -1.15
C LEU A 8 -27.78 36.12 -0.04
N PHE A 9 -28.11 36.43 1.22
CA PHE A 9 -27.54 35.76 2.38
C PHE A 9 -27.96 34.29 2.47
N ILE A 10 -29.21 33.97 2.15
CA ILE A 10 -29.72 32.59 2.09
C ILE A 10 -29.02 31.80 0.98
N ILE A 11 -28.87 32.38 -0.22
CA ILE A 11 -28.16 31.74 -1.33
C ILE A 11 -26.70 31.48 -0.94
N PHE A 12 -26.04 32.46 -0.33
CA PHE A 12 -24.65 32.32 0.13
C PHE A 12 -24.52 31.22 1.19
N ALA A 13 -25.39 31.21 2.20
CA ALA A 13 -25.40 30.17 3.24
C ALA A 13 -25.70 28.77 2.68
N PHE A 14 -26.56 28.67 1.66
CA PHE A 14 -26.87 27.39 1.00
C PHE A 14 -25.70 26.88 0.14
N THR A 15 -24.97 27.78 -0.52
CA THR A 15 -23.75 27.41 -1.25
C THR A 15 -22.65 26.95 -0.31
N THR A 16 -22.40 27.62 0.82
CA THR A 16 -21.34 27.20 1.75
C THR A 16 -21.66 25.86 2.43
N PHE A 17 -22.94 25.56 2.70
CA PHE A 17 -23.37 24.29 3.28
C PHE A 17 -23.21 23.10 2.32
N THR A 18 -23.33 23.32 1.01
CA THR A 18 -23.22 22.26 0.00
C THR A 18 -21.77 21.92 -0.38
N PHE A 19 -20.81 22.81 -0.11
CA PHE A 19 -19.38 22.56 -0.34
C PHE A 19 -18.61 21.99 0.87
N ALA A 20 -19.30 21.74 2.00
CA ALA A 20 -18.69 21.10 3.16
C ALA A 20 -18.56 19.58 2.96
N GLU A 21 -17.75 19.15 2.00
CA GLU A 21 -17.34 17.75 1.85
C GLU A 21 -16.21 17.45 2.85
N ASN A 22 -16.53 16.87 4.01
CA ASN A 22 -15.55 16.20 4.86
C ASN A 22 -15.28 14.79 4.29
N LYS A 23 -14.55 14.71 3.18
CA LYS A 23 -14.01 13.41 2.75
C LYS A 23 -12.80 13.10 3.62
N GLU A 24 -13.01 12.27 4.65
CA GLU A 24 -11.89 11.53 5.25
C GLU A 24 -11.28 10.66 4.15
N GLU A 25 -10.15 11.12 3.60
CA GLU A 25 -9.43 10.38 2.57
C GLU A 25 -8.79 9.16 3.22
N MET A 26 -9.43 7.99 3.05
CA MET A 26 -8.92 6.71 3.54
C MET A 26 -7.57 6.40 2.89
N SER A 27 -6.50 6.61 3.65
CA SER A 27 -5.14 6.31 3.20
C SER A 27 -4.84 4.83 3.36
N ARG A 28 -4.38 4.19 2.28
CA ARG A 28 -3.92 2.79 2.29
C ARG A 28 -2.40 2.73 2.31
N LEU A 29 -1.84 2.02 3.28
CA LEU A 29 -0.43 1.66 3.35
C LEU A 29 -0.28 0.14 3.23
N THR A 30 0.54 -0.31 2.27
CA THR A 30 0.93 -1.72 2.15
C THR A 30 2.33 -1.91 2.74
N VAL A 31 2.45 -2.76 3.74
CA VAL A 31 3.74 -3.10 4.35
C VAL A 31 4.21 -4.44 3.80
N LEU A 32 5.43 -4.45 3.26
CA LEU A 32 6.18 -5.65 2.90
C LEU A 32 7.34 -5.77 3.88
N PHE A 33 7.59 -6.97 4.40
CA PHE A 33 8.69 -7.18 5.32
C PHE A 33 9.41 -8.51 5.10
N THR A 34 10.69 -8.53 5.46
CA THR A 34 11.54 -9.71 5.59
C THR A 34 12.17 -9.73 6.99
N ASN A 35 12.62 -10.90 7.43
CA ASN A 35 13.45 -11.09 8.63
C ASN A 35 14.25 -12.38 8.45
N ASP A 36 15.34 -12.54 9.20
CA ASP A 36 16.12 -13.78 9.31
C ASP A 36 16.50 -14.34 7.93
N VAL A 37 16.93 -13.43 7.04
CA VAL A 37 17.32 -13.81 5.68
C VAL A 37 18.55 -14.70 5.71
N HIS A 38 19.49 -14.46 6.65
CA HIS A 38 20.64 -15.32 6.92
C HIS A 38 21.39 -15.78 5.64
N GLY A 39 21.62 -14.85 4.71
CA GLY A 39 22.26 -15.13 3.42
C GLY A 39 21.41 -15.88 2.38
N GLY A 40 20.13 -16.15 2.65
CA GLY A 40 19.12 -16.82 1.81
C GLY A 40 18.70 -16.02 0.57
N ILE A 41 19.67 -15.62 -0.26
CA ILE A 41 19.47 -14.78 -1.45
C ILE A 41 19.22 -15.64 -2.69
N VAL A 42 19.81 -16.83 -2.75
CA VAL A 42 19.62 -17.78 -3.85
C VAL A 42 18.41 -18.68 -3.62
N PRO A 43 17.75 -19.19 -4.67
CA PRO A 43 16.70 -20.18 -4.52
C PRO A 43 17.16 -21.40 -3.72
N GLN A 44 16.32 -21.85 -2.78
CA GLN A 44 16.61 -23.00 -1.92
C GLN A 44 15.59 -24.12 -2.15
N LYS A 45 15.97 -25.37 -1.88
CA LYS A 45 15.03 -26.48 -1.94
C LYS A 45 14.10 -26.43 -0.74
N ALA A 46 12.79 -26.48 -0.98
CA ALA A 46 11.79 -26.62 0.08
C ALA A 46 11.66 -28.08 0.53
N GLU A 47 12.74 -28.66 1.09
CA GLU A 47 12.77 -30.06 1.56
C GLU A 47 11.73 -30.34 2.64
N PHE A 48 11.36 -29.31 3.41
CA PHE A 48 10.27 -29.38 4.37
C PHE A 48 8.89 -29.64 3.74
N LEU A 49 8.71 -29.35 2.44
CA LEU A 49 7.45 -29.57 1.73
C LEU A 49 7.41 -30.96 1.09
N ASN A 50 8.49 -31.37 0.44
CA ASN A 50 8.65 -32.70 -0.12
C ASN A 50 10.14 -33.08 -0.12
N PRO A 51 10.59 -33.99 0.77
CA PRO A 51 11.99 -34.37 0.87
C PRO A 51 12.52 -35.11 -0.38
N GLU A 52 11.67 -35.88 -1.06
CA GLU A 52 12.08 -36.68 -2.22
C GLU A 52 12.15 -35.86 -3.51
N PHE A 53 11.20 -34.92 -3.68
CA PHE A 53 11.11 -34.05 -4.85
C PHE A 53 10.84 -32.59 -4.44
N PRO A 54 11.80 -31.92 -3.78
CA PRO A 54 11.58 -30.59 -3.25
C PRO A 54 11.42 -29.58 -4.37
N PRO A 55 10.36 -28.75 -4.37
CA PRO A 55 10.30 -27.62 -5.27
C PRO A 55 11.32 -26.57 -4.84
N MET A 56 11.66 -25.69 -5.79
CA MET A 56 12.50 -24.53 -5.49
C MET A 56 11.66 -23.47 -4.78
N LEU A 57 12.02 -23.16 -3.54
CA LEU A 57 11.67 -21.91 -2.90
C LEU A 57 12.43 -20.79 -3.61
N GLY A 58 11.78 -19.64 -3.78
CA GLY A 58 12.40 -18.48 -4.41
C GLY A 58 13.63 -17.97 -3.65
N GLY A 59 14.21 -16.89 -4.15
CA GLY A 59 15.25 -16.15 -3.46
C GLY A 59 15.01 -14.65 -3.56
N ALA A 60 16.05 -13.85 -3.35
CA ALA A 60 15.97 -12.39 -3.46
C ALA A 60 15.47 -11.92 -4.83
N ALA A 61 15.79 -12.65 -5.92
CA ALA A 61 15.26 -12.35 -7.25
C ALA A 61 13.73 -12.50 -7.33
N SER A 62 13.18 -13.56 -6.72
CA SER A 62 11.73 -13.77 -6.62
C SER A 62 11.07 -12.71 -5.74
N ALA A 63 11.68 -12.40 -4.59
CA ALA A 63 11.23 -11.33 -3.71
C ALA A 63 11.20 -9.97 -4.42
N ALA A 64 12.25 -9.63 -5.18
CA ALA A 64 12.32 -8.41 -5.97
C ALA A 64 11.19 -8.33 -7.02
N GLY A 65 10.87 -9.46 -7.68
CA GLY A 65 9.72 -9.54 -8.58
C GLY A 65 8.38 -9.25 -7.90
N ILE A 66 8.17 -9.83 -6.71
CA ILE A 66 6.97 -9.58 -5.89
C ILE A 66 6.89 -8.11 -5.46
N ILE A 67 7.99 -7.57 -4.92
CA ILE A 67 8.09 -6.17 -4.47
C ILE A 67 7.79 -5.22 -5.64
N LYS A 68 8.38 -5.46 -6.81
CA LYS A 68 8.11 -4.67 -8.01
C LYS A 68 6.63 -4.74 -8.38
N GLY A 69 6.05 -5.93 -8.44
CA GLY A 69 4.62 -6.10 -8.74
C GLY A 69 3.69 -5.39 -7.75
N VAL A 70 4.05 -5.34 -6.46
CA VAL A 70 3.29 -4.58 -5.45
C VAL A 70 3.43 -3.08 -5.68
N ARG A 71 4.64 -2.58 -5.94
CA ARG A 71 4.90 -1.15 -6.24
C ARG A 71 4.18 -0.70 -7.51
N ASP A 72 4.23 -1.50 -8.58
CA ASP A 72 3.53 -1.21 -9.84
C ASP A 72 2.00 -1.12 -9.63
N ARG A 73 1.43 -1.94 -8.73
CA ARG A 73 0.00 -1.85 -8.36
C ARG A 73 -0.30 -0.62 -7.51
N ALA A 74 0.62 -0.26 -6.61
CA ALA A 74 0.50 0.89 -5.72
C ALA A 74 0.43 2.19 -6.51
N GLU A 75 1.31 2.35 -7.49
CA GLU A 75 1.32 3.47 -8.42
C GLU A 75 0.00 3.58 -9.19
N LYS A 76 -0.55 2.46 -9.69
CA LYS A 76 -1.82 2.45 -10.44
C LYS A 76 -3.05 2.74 -9.59
N GLN A 77 -3.03 2.41 -8.31
CA GLN A 77 -4.21 2.47 -7.43
C GLN A 77 -4.12 3.59 -6.39
N GLY A 78 -3.04 4.37 -6.38
CA GLY A 78 -2.87 5.52 -5.48
C GLY A 78 -2.66 5.15 -4.01
N PHE A 79 -2.01 4.00 -3.72
CA PHE A 79 -1.67 3.62 -2.34
C PHE A 79 -0.16 3.64 -2.10
N SER A 80 0.25 3.72 -0.83
CA SER A 80 1.66 3.78 -0.42
C SER A 80 2.23 2.38 -0.13
N VAL A 81 3.54 2.20 -0.32
CA VAL A 81 4.26 0.95 -0.01
C VAL A 81 5.44 1.23 0.91
N LEU A 82 5.55 0.47 1.99
CA LEU A 82 6.67 0.46 2.92
C LEU A 82 7.32 -0.92 2.88
N LEU A 83 8.62 -0.97 2.56
CA LEU A 83 9.44 -2.18 2.60
C LEU A 83 10.41 -2.07 3.78
N ILE A 84 10.40 -3.06 4.67
CA ILE A 84 11.25 -3.09 5.87
C ILE A 84 11.93 -4.45 5.99
N ASP A 85 13.13 -4.49 6.54
CA ASP A 85 13.77 -5.73 6.97
C ASP A 85 13.95 -5.72 8.51
N GLY A 86 13.68 -6.86 9.13
CA GLY A 86 13.73 -7.07 10.58
C GLY A 86 15.14 -7.38 11.13
N GLY A 87 16.14 -7.50 10.26
CA GLY A 87 17.51 -7.87 10.63
C GLY A 87 17.80 -9.36 10.51
N ASP A 88 18.97 -9.73 11.00
CA ASP A 88 19.56 -11.08 10.89
C ASP A 88 19.76 -11.56 9.44
N ILE A 89 20.38 -10.68 8.64
CA ILE A 89 20.66 -10.93 7.23
C ILE A 89 21.95 -11.72 7.00
N PHE A 90 22.78 -11.91 8.04
CA PHE A 90 24.12 -12.51 7.96
C PHE A 90 24.23 -13.77 8.82
#